data_AF-A0A385SH32-F1
#
_entry.id   AF-A0A385SH32-F1
#
_cell.length_a   1.000
_cell.length_b   1.000
_cell.length_c   1.000
_cell.angle_alpha   90.00
_cell.angle_beta   90.00
_cell.angle_gamma   90.00
#
_symmetry.space_group_name_H-M   'P 1'
#
loop_
_entity.id
_entity.type
_entity.pdbx_description
1 polymer ?
#
loop_
_entity_poly.entity_id
_entity_poly.type
_entity_poly.pdbx_seq_one_letter_code
_entity_poly.pdbx_strand_id
1 'polypeptide(L)' 'MGLTEPSPNKKLKTYNSYLKYSSLAIQLLVVIGVFGWLGHWLDLRLKLKMPAFMLLFGFVAFAGMMYQVYRSIKRDNP' A
#
# COMPACT_ATOMS: atom_id res chain seq x y z
N MET A 1 3.48 3.27 50.68
CA MET A 1 2.36 3.48 49.73
C MET A 1 2.86 3.04 48.35
N GLY A 2 2.79 1.73 48.07
CA GLY A 2 3.29 1.14 46.83
C GLY A 2 2.12 0.80 45.93
N LEU A 3 1.87 1.63 44.91
CA LEU A 3 0.92 1.36 43.84
C LEU A 3 1.55 1.75 42.50
N THR A 4 2.57 1.01 42.08
CA THR A 4 3.02 1.03 40.68
C THR A 4 2.13 0.08 39.88
N GLU A 5 1.06 0.67 39.35
CA GLU A 5 0.37 0.42 38.08
C GLU A 5 0.60 -0.94 37.36
N PRO A 6 -0.47 -1.68 36.99
CA PRO A 6 -0.35 -2.88 36.18
C PRO A 6 0.00 -2.47 34.75
N SER A 7 1.27 -2.64 34.34
CA SER A 7 1.73 -2.51 32.95
C SER A 7 0.84 -3.36 32.02
N PRO A 8 -0.05 -2.77 31.21
CA PRO A 8 -0.73 -3.54 30.20
C PRO A 8 0.22 -3.73 29.02
N ASN A 9 0.07 -4.86 28.35
CA ASN A 9 0.44 -4.99 26.93
C ASN A 9 1.89 -5.41 26.58
N LYS A 10 2.30 -6.60 27.05
CA LYS A 10 3.35 -7.40 26.35
C LYS A 10 2.85 -8.75 25.82
N LYS A 11 1.54 -9.02 25.87
CA LYS A 11 0.95 -10.31 25.43
C LYS A 11 0.18 -10.27 24.10
N LEU A 12 0.20 -9.15 23.36
CA LEU A 12 -0.43 -9.04 22.04
C LEU A 12 0.52 -9.33 20.85
N LYS A 13 1.76 -9.78 21.10
CA LYS A 13 2.77 -9.93 20.04
C LYS A 13 2.76 -11.29 19.34
N THR A 14 2.22 -12.34 19.97
CA THR A 14 2.39 -13.72 19.49
C THR A 14 1.16 -14.31 18.79
N TYR A 15 -0.06 -13.93 19.19
CA TYR A 15 -1.30 -14.36 18.51
C TYR A 15 -1.56 -13.58 17.19
N ASN A 16 -0.73 -12.59 16.90
CA ASN A 16 -1.00 -11.59 15.88
C ASN A 16 -0.49 -11.97 14.49
N SER A 17 0.21 -13.10 14.32
CA SER A 17 0.74 -13.46 12.99
C SER A 17 -0.38 -13.78 11.99
N TYR A 18 -1.33 -14.64 12.36
CA TYR A 18 -2.47 -14.98 11.49
C TYR A 18 -3.38 -13.77 11.23
N LEU A 19 -3.69 -13.00 12.27
CA LEU A 19 -4.44 -11.75 12.14
C LEU A 19 -3.72 -10.72 11.25
N LYS A 20 -2.38 -10.65 11.34
CA LYS A 20 -1.55 -9.77 10.50
C LYS A 20 -1.50 -10.23 9.05
N TYR A 21 -1.50 -11.53 8.77
CA TYR A 21 -1.61 -12.03 7.40
C TYR A 21 -3.00 -11.80 6.82
N SER A 22 -4.05 -11.99 7.62
CA SER A 22 -5.43 -11.66 7.21
C SER A 22 -5.61 -10.17 6.93
N SER A 23 -5.07 -9.28 7.78
CA SER A 23 -5.14 -7.84 7.53
C SER A 23 -4.33 -7.44 6.30
N LEU A 24 -3.19 -8.06 6.05
CA LEU A 24 -2.38 -7.83 4.84
C LEU A 24 -3.09 -8.33 3.58
N ALA A 25 -3.76 -9.49 3.63
CA ALA A 25 -4.56 -10.01 2.53
C ALA A 25 -5.77 -9.11 2.23
N ILE A 26 -6.48 -8.65 3.28
CA ILE A 26 -7.59 -7.69 3.12
C ILE A 26 -7.05 -6.38 2.56
N GLN A 27 -5.90 -5.90 3.04
CA GLN A 27 -5.28 -4.68 2.52
C GLN A 27 -4.94 -4.82 1.04
N LEU A 28 -4.37 -5.96 0.61
CA LEU A 28 -4.11 -6.23 -0.80
C LEU A 28 -5.39 -6.27 -1.62
N LEU A 29 -6.45 -6.93 -1.14
CA LEU A 29 -7.75 -6.98 -1.82
C LEU A 29 -8.38 -5.60 -1.95
N VAL A 30 -8.31 -4.78 -0.90
CA VAL A 30 -8.81 -3.40 -0.90
C VAL A 30 -8.02 -2.56 -1.90
N VAL A 31 -6.69 -2.64 -1.90
CA VAL A 31 -5.84 -1.90 -2.85
C VAL A 31 -6.15 -2.33 -4.28
N ILE A 32 -6.17 -3.63 -4.58
CA ILE A 32 -6.46 -4.14 -5.92
C ILE A 32 -7.88 -3.73 -6.36
N GLY A 33 -8.86 -3.85 -5.46
CA GLY A 33 -10.25 -3.46 -5.73
C GLY A 33 -10.39 -1.95 -6.01
N VAL A 34 -9.76 -1.10 -5.18
CA VAL A 34 -9.81 0.36 -5.34
C VAL A 34 -9.09 0.78 -6.62
N PHE A 35 -7.87 0.33 -6.86
CA PHE A 35 -7.11 0.70 -8.06
C PHE A 35 -7.71 0.12 -9.34
N GLY A 36 -8.21 -1.12 -9.31
CA GLY A 36 -8.89 -1.76 -10.42
C GLY A 36 -10.21 -1.08 -10.77
N TRP A 37 -11.04 -0.79 -9.76
CA TRP A 37 -12.28 -0.02 -9.95
C TRP A 37 -11.99 1.39 -10.44
N LEU A 38 -11.04 2.09 -9.81
CA LEU A 38 -10.69 3.46 -10.17
C LEU A 38 -10.22 3.52 -11.62
N GLY A 39 -9.31 2.63 -12.04
CA GLY A 39 -8.85 2.54 -13.43
C GLY A 39 -9.98 2.25 -14.40
N HIS A 40 -10.82 1.27 -14.10
CA HIS A 40 -11.96 0.90 -14.94
C HIS A 40 -13.02 2.01 -15.04
N TRP A 41 -13.33 2.69 -13.94
CA TRP A 41 -14.29 3.79 -13.91
C TRP A 41 -13.78 5.03 -14.67
N LEU A 42 -12.47 5.29 -14.60
CA LEU A 42 -11.84 6.38 -15.33
C LEU A 42 -11.78 6.10 -16.83
N ASP A 43 -11.42 4.87 -17.23
CA ASP A 43 -11.43 4.43 -18.63
C ASP A 43 -12.87 4.46 -19.21
N LEU A 44 -13.88 4.03 -18.44
CA LEU A 44 -15.30 4.13 -18.81
C LEU A 44 -15.78 5.58 -18.98
N ARG A 45 -15.42 6.48 -18.05
CA ARG A 45 -15.82 7.89 -18.10
C ARG A 45 -15.30 8.61 -19.34
N LEU A 46 -14.11 8.26 -19.82
CA LEU A 46 -13.55 8.86 -21.03
C LEU A 46 -13.99 8.16 -22.32
N LYS A 47 -14.76 7.06 -22.26
CA LYS A 47 -15.17 6.25 -23.43
C LYS A 47 -14.00 5.90 -24.36
N LEU A 48 -12.80 5.77 -23.81
CA LEU A 48 -11.62 5.51 -24.62
C LEU A 48 -11.61 4.03 -24.99
N LYS A 49 -11.56 3.75 -26.29
CA LYS A 49 -11.40 2.40 -26.84
C LYS A 49 -10.08 1.74 -26.42
N MET A 50 -9.13 2.55 -25.93
CA MET A 50 -7.83 2.14 -25.41
C MET A 50 -7.75 2.50 -23.91
N PRO A 51 -7.22 1.60 -23.05
CA PRO A 51 -7.13 1.78 -21.60
C PRO A 51 -6.03 2.78 -21.22
N ALA A 52 -6.24 4.05 -21.59
CA ALA A 52 -5.25 5.10 -21.50
C ALA A 52 -4.92 5.48 -20.06
N PHE A 53 -5.86 5.34 -19.11
CA PHE A 53 -5.55 5.57 -17.70
C PHE A 53 -4.74 4.45 -17.09
N MET A 54 -4.98 3.21 -17.50
CA MET A 54 -4.10 2.10 -17.15
C MET A 54 -2.67 2.38 -17.60
N LEU A 55 -2.51 2.94 -18.82
CA LEU A 55 -1.21 3.37 -19.34
C LEU A 55 -0.62 4.53 -18.53
N LEU A 56 -1.42 5.55 -18.19
CA LEU A 56 -0.99 6.70 -17.39
C LEU A 56 -0.59 6.27 -15.97
N PHE A 57 -1.38 5.41 -15.32
CA PHE A 57 -1.06 4.86 -13.99
C PHE A 57 0.21 4.02 -14.03
N GLY A 58 0.38 3.20 -15.07
CA GLY A 58 1.63 2.48 -15.32
C GLY A 58 2.80 3.44 -15.47
N PHE A 59 2.63 4.53 -16.21
CA PHE A 59 3.66 5.56 -16.40
C PHE A 59 4.01 6.30 -15.10
N VAL A 60 3.01 6.65 -14.29
CA VAL A 60 3.19 7.28 -12.98
C VAL A 60 3.85 6.33 -11.99
N ALA A 61 3.43 5.06 -11.96
CA ALA A 61 4.05 4.04 -11.11
C ALA A 61 5.52 3.81 -11.51
N PHE A 62 5.79 3.75 -12.81
CA PHE A 62 7.14 3.63 -13.35
C PHE A 62 8.02 4.84 -12.99
N ALA A 63 7.52 6.06 -13.19
CA ALA A 63 8.21 7.28 -12.80
C ALA A 63 8.45 7.36 -11.29
N GLY A 64 7.46 6.96 -10.47
CA GLY A 64 7.57 6.91 -9.02
C GLY A 64 8.62 5.90 -8.53
N MET A 65 8.69 4.71 -9.16
CA MET A 65 9.73 3.72 -8.89
C MET A 65 11.11 4.24 -9.26
N MET A 66 11.27 4.85 -10.44
CA MET A 66 12.52 5.48 -10.84
C MET A 66 12.96 6.57 -9.86
N TYR A 67 12.03 7.40 -9.40
CA TYR A 67 12.30 8.41 -8.39
C TYR A 67 12.70 7.82 -7.05
N GLN A 68 12.04 6.75 -6.59
CA GLN A 68 12.42 6.04 -5.37
C GLN A 68 13.83 5.46 -5.47
N VAL A 69 14.16 4.79 -6.59
CA VAL A 69 15.50 4.22 -6.83
C VAL A 69 16.56 5.32 -6.81
N TYR A 70 16.32 6.42 -7.55
CA TYR A 70 17.23 7.56 -7.58
C TYR A 70 17.45 8.16 -6.18
N ARG A 71 16.37 8.31 -5.40
CA ARG A 71 16.44 8.80 -4.02
C ARG A 71 17.12 7.80 -3.08
N SER A 72 16.94 6.49 -3.30
CA SER A 72 17.60 5.45 -2.53
C SER A 72 19.10 5.47 -2.74
N ILE A 73 19.55 5.62 -4.00
CA ILE A 73 20.97 5.72 -4.34
C ILE A 73 21.57 7.00 -3.73
N LYS A 74 20.87 8.13 -3.79
CA LYS A 74 21.31 9.38 -3.12
C LYS A 74 21.37 9.27 -1.60
N ARG A 75 20.64 8.34 -0.99
CA ARG A 75 20.61 8.16 0.47
C ARG A 75 21.69 7.22 0.98
N ASP A 76 22.18 6.31 0.12
CA ASP A 76 23.24 5.35 0.43
C ASP A 76 24.65 5.85 0.11
N ASN A 77 24.79 7.02 -0.52
CA ASN A 77 26.09 7.69 -0.67
C ASN A 77 26.11 8.95 0.23
N PRO A 78 26.73 8.90 1.42
CA PRO A 78 26.84 10.06 2.31
C PRO A 78 27.64 11.22 1.69
#